data_AF-A0A5C3N913-F1
#
_entry.id   AF-A0A5C3N913-F1
#
_cell.length_a   1.000
_cell.length_b   1.000
_cell.length_c   1.000
_cell.angle_alpha   90.00
_cell.angle_beta   90.00
_cell.angle_gamma   90.00
#
_symmetry.space_group_name_H-M   'P 1'
#
loop_
_entity.id
_entity.type
_entity.pdbx_description
1 polymer ?
#
loop_
_entity_poly.entity_id
_entity_poly.type
_entity_poly.pdbx_seq_one_letter_code
_entity_poly.pdbx_strand_id
1 'polypeptide(L)'
;MSDSENSLLTHLAVLDDLIQVIYQGHLKFVVLSAVDDDAWNVHVGLTSRTKEGRWWTGQWKQEDVEKIMGPRSSSSLMETFVQKLKTAFTEGDMFIGNWNPSKGAEINLAIGTTDKKPLSISLTELSSQDAAAFASDVLFRIALQAQKHGCQLQPSTLPAPPVLPDMPRQPRSRTTTVKDSSSTSTSTSSKSAQDPETLKEIEELRSQLAEAHAETTKSPKSKAPSNPLQLRMTRGLAAASHVKGASLANPNKRVRKIKEIEFEDED
;
A
#
# COMPACT_ATOMS: atom_id res chain seq x y z
N MET A 1 28.85 17.39 -25.24
CA MET A 1 29.17 16.92 -23.87
C MET A 1 27.99 16.07 -23.37
N SER A 2 27.45 15.16 -24.19
CA SER A 2 26.06 14.69 -24.01
C SER A 2 25.91 13.16 -24.08
N ASP A 3 27.00 12.42 -24.34
CA ASP A 3 26.92 10.95 -24.48
C ASP A 3 27.03 10.21 -23.14
N SER A 4 27.48 10.87 -22.08
CA SER A 4 27.63 10.25 -20.76
C SER A 4 26.32 10.19 -19.96
N GLU A 5 25.40 11.12 -20.19
CA GLU A 5 24.13 11.21 -19.45
C GLU A 5 23.19 10.06 -19.83
N ASN A 6 23.05 9.75 -21.13
CA ASN A 6 22.24 8.61 -21.58
C ASN A 6 22.80 7.23 -21.17
N SER A 7 24.09 7.12 -20.87
CA SER A 7 24.69 5.83 -20.53
C SER A 7 24.21 5.28 -19.19
N LEU A 8 23.88 6.14 -18.21
CA LEU A 8 23.48 5.67 -16.88
C LEU A 8 22.06 5.14 -16.85
N LEU A 9 21.13 5.82 -17.53
CA LEU A 9 19.72 5.40 -17.60
C LEU A 9 19.53 4.15 -18.43
N THR A 10 20.41 3.90 -19.43
CA THR A 10 20.42 2.65 -20.19
C THR A 10 20.56 1.42 -19.28
N HIS A 11 21.32 1.53 -18.19
CA HIS A 11 21.44 0.44 -17.22
C HIS A 11 20.16 0.20 -16.42
N LEU A 12 19.30 1.22 -16.24
CA LEU A 12 18.05 1.10 -15.49
C LEU A 12 16.96 0.34 -16.26
N ALA A 13 17.09 0.17 -17.58
CA ALA A 13 16.12 -0.57 -18.41
C ALA A 13 15.80 -1.98 -17.89
N VAL A 14 16.71 -2.59 -17.12
CA VAL A 14 16.51 -3.91 -16.50
C VAL A 14 15.46 -3.89 -15.37
N LEU A 15 15.12 -2.70 -14.87
CA LEU A 15 14.07 -2.46 -13.89
C LEU A 15 12.70 -2.22 -14.53
N ASP A 16 12.62 -2.14 -15.86
CA ASP A 16 11.34 -1.89 -16.54
C ASP A 16 10.38 -3.08 -16.39
N ASP A 17 9.09 -2.79 -16.42
CA ASP A 17 7.98 -3.76 -16.32
C ASP A 17 8.06 -4.71 -15.09
N LEU A 18 8.77 -4.33 -14.02
CA LEU A 18 8.77 -5.10 -12.78
C LEU A 18 7.50 -4.85 -11.97
N ILE A 19 6.86 -5.93 -11.53
CA ILE A 19 5.63 -5.91 -10.73
C ILE A 19 5.86 -6.75 -9.48
N GLN A 20 5.57 -6.19 -8.30
CA GLN A 20 5.69 -6.90 -7.04
C GLN A 20 4.57 -6.49 -6.07
N VAL A 21 4.24 -7.37 -5.12
CA VAL A 21 3.26 -7.10 -4.07
C VAL A 21 3.97 -6.99 -2.72
N ILE A 22 3.63 -5.96 -1.94
CA ILE A 22 4.10 -5.76 -0.56
C ILE A 22 2.93 -5.99 0.40
N TYR A 23 3.17 -6.83 1.40
CA TYR A 23 2.23 -7.09 2.50
C TYR A 23 2.73 -6.44 3.79
N GLN A 24 1.97 -5.50 4.35
CA GLN A 24 2.27 -4.86 5.62
C GLN A 24 1.07 -4.92 6.55
N GLY A 25 1.03 -5.95 7.41
CA GLY A 25 -0.14 -6.24 8.23
C GLY A 25 -1.36 -6.53 7.37
N HIS A 26 -2.39 -5.68 7.45
CA HIS A 26 -3.61 -5.80 6.65
C HIS A 26 -3.56 -5.00 5.34
N LEU A 27 -2.50 -4.23 5.11
CA LEU A 27 -2.31 -3.41 3.92
C LEU A 27 -1.62 -4.23 2.83
N LYS A 28 -2.12 -4.10 1.61
CA LYS A 28 -1.62 -4.79 0.42
C LYS A 28 -1.33 -3.75 -0.65
N PHE A 29 -0.05 -3.58 -0.94
CA PHE A 29 0.42 -2.65 -1.95
C PHE A 29 0.88 -3.42 -3.18
N VAL A 30 0.59 -2.88 -4.35
CA VAL A 30 1.18 -3.32 -5.63
C VAL A 30 2.21 -2.26 -6.01
N VAL A 31 3.43 -2.69 -6.31
CA VAL A 31 4.51 -1.82 -6.79
C VAL A 31 4.74 -2.16 -8.26
N LEU A 32 4.72 -1.13 -9.10
CA LEU A 32 4.98 -1.20 -10.53
C LEU A 32 6.19 -0.34 -10.83
N SER A 33 7.09 -0.89 -11.63
CA SER A 33 8.31 -0.23 -12.07
C SER A 33 8.19 0.07 -13.57
N ALA A 34 8.54 1.28 -13.96
CA ALA A 34 8.56 1.70 -15.36
C ALA A 34 9.78 2.58 -15.62
N VAL A 35 10.48 2.38 -16.73
CA VAL A 35 11.64 3.16 -17.10
C VAL A 35 11.29 3.99 -18.34
N ASP A 36 11.38 5.31 -18.20
CA ASP A 36 11.28 6.25 -19.31
C ASP A 36 12.70 6.61 -19.81
N ASP A 37 12.77 7.44 -20.86
CA ASP A 37 14.04 7.90 -21.44
C ASP A 37 14.94 8.63 -20.41
N ASP A 38 14.33 9.38 -19.49
CA ASP A 38 15.03 10.28 -18.57
C ASP A 38 14.98 9.86 -17.10
N ALA A 39 14.17 8.85 -16.75
CA ALA A 39 13.92 8.52 -15.36
C ALA A 39 13.42 7.10 -15.14
N TRP A 40 13.70 6.59 -13.95
CA TRP A 40 13.04 5.42 -13.41
C TRP A 40 11.86 5.85 -12.53
N ASN A 41 10.66 5.38 -12.88
CA ASN A 41 9.42 5.68 -12.19
C ASN A 41 8.92 4.43 -11.43
N VAL A 42 8.45 4.67 -10.22
CA VAL A 42 7.84 3.64 -9.39
C VAL A 42 6.44 4.09 -9.00
N HIS A 43 5.45 3.25 -9.30
CA HIS A 43 4.06 3.46 -8.93
C HIS A 43 3.66 2.48 -7.84
N VAL A 44 3.02 2.96 -6.80
CA VAL A 44 2.52 2.14 -5.70
C VAL A 44 1.02 2.28 -5.63
N GLY A 45 0.28 1.19 -5.73
CA GLY A 45 -1.16 1.15 -5.57
C GLY A 45 -1.54 0.46 -4.26
N LEU A 46 -2.33 1.12 -3.41
CA LEU A 46 -2.95 0.48 -2.25
C LEU A 46 -4.26 -0.19 -2.68
N THR A 47 -4.33 -1.50 -2.48
CA THR A 47 -5.58 -2.24 -2.62
C THR A 47 -6.35 -2.21 -1.31
N SER A 48 -7.59 -1.70 -1.34
CA SER A 48 -8.52 -1.69 -0.22
C SER A 48 -9.86 -2.24 -0.67
N ARG A 49 -10.49 -3.08 0.16
CA ARG A 49 -11.85 -3.57 -0.11
C ARG A 49 -12.93 -2.57 0.27
N THR A 50 -12.64 -1.66 1.19
CA THR A 50 -13.64 -0.79 1.84
C THR A 50 -13.45 0.69 1.52
N LYS A 51 -12.37 1.05 0.83
CA LYS A 51 -12.02 2.44 0.48
C LYS A 51 -11.64 2.52 -0.99
N GLU A 52 -11.70 3.73 -1.53
CA GLU A 52 -11.14 4.06 -2.84
C GLU A 52 -9.68 3.59 -2.94
N GLY A 53 -9.31 3.02 -4.10
CA GLY A 53 -7.92 2.71 -4.41
C GLY A 53 -7.10 3.99 -4.46
N ARG A 54 -5.95 3.98 -3.80
CA ARG A 54 -5.01 5.12 -3.77
C ARG A 54 -3.75 4.72 -4.52
N TRP A 55 -3.19 5.66 -5.27
CA TRP A 55 -1.96 5.47 -6.00
C TRP A 55 -0.96 6.56 -5.65
N TRP A 56 0.32 6.19 -5.62
CA TRP A 56 1.43 7.10 -5.48
C TRP A 56 2.42 6.87 -6.61
N THR A 57 3.17 7.91 -6.93
CA THR A 57 4.28 7.86 -7.88
C THR A 57 5.55 8.40 -7.24
N GLY A 58 6.68 7.78 -7.53
CA GLY A 58 8.01 8.23 -7.20
C GLY A 58 8.89 8.15 -8.44
N GLN A 59 9.88 9.03 -8.50
CA GLN A 59 10.77 9.12 -9.64
C GLN A 59 12.21 9.28 -9.15
N TRP A 60 13.12 8.56 -9.79
CA TRP A 60 14.56 8.80 -9.69
C TRP A 60 15.10 9.19 -11.04
N LYS A 61 15.75 10.34 -11.07
CA LYS A 61 16.53 10.80 -12.21
C LYS A 61 17.99 10.40 -12.03
N GLN A 62 18.78 10.58 -13.08
CA GLN A 62 20.23 10.38 -13.04
C GLN A 62 20.88 11.07 -11.82
N GLU A 63 20.49 12.31 -11.53
CA GLU A 63 20.99 13.06 -10.37
C GLU A 63 20.77 12.35 -9.03
N ASP A 64 19.65 11.65 -8.88
CA ASP A 64 19.32 10.95 -7.64
C ASP A 64 20.16 9.67 -7.50
N VAL A 65 20.37 8.97 -8.62
CA VAL A 65 21.26 7.80 -8.67
C VAL A 65 22.72 8.22 -8.39
N GLU A 66 23.15 9.34 -8.96
CA GLU A 66 24.48 9.91 -8.72
C GLU A 66 24.70 10.35 -7.27
N LYS A 67 23.66 10.86 -6.58
CA LYS A 67 23.75 11.16 -5.13
C LYS A 67 23.98 9.90 -4.31
N ILE A 68 23.45 8.75 -4.74
CA ILE A 68 23.56 7.48 -4.03
C ILE A 68 24.93 6.84 -4.27
N MET A 69 25.37 6.79 -5.53
CA MET A 69 26.60 6.07 -5.92
C MET A 69 27.85 6.95 -6.00
N GLY A 70 27.67 8.26 -6.16
CA GLY A 70 28.72 9.25 -6.38
C GLY A 70 28.96 9.56 -7.87
N PRO A 71 29.47 10.77 -8.18
CA PRO A 71 29.59 11.31 -9.55
C PRO A 71 30.65 10.65 -10.44
N ARG A 72 31.34 9.60 -9.95
CA ARG A 72 32.38 8.87 -10.70
C ARG A 72 32.22 7.36 -10.63
N SER A 73 30.98 6.92 -10.56
CA SER A 73 30.67 5.50 -10.53
C SER A 73 31.07 4.86 -11.86
N SER A 74 31.83 3.76 -11.82
CA SER A 74 32.13 3.00 -13.03
C SER A 74 30.87 2.31 -13.55
N SER A 75 30.79 2.05 -14.86
CA SER A 75 29.68 1.31 -15.47
C SER A 75 29.46 -0.06 -14.80
N SER A 76 30.52 -0.76 -14.42
CA SER A 76 30.43 -2.03 -13.68
C SER A 76 29.79 -1.91 -12.29
N LEU A 77 30.04 -0.80 -11.58
CA LEU A 77 29.40 -0.53 -10.30
C LEU A 77 27.92 -0.18 -10.49
N MET A 78 27.58 0.52 -11.57
CA MET A 78 26.19 0.80 -11.93
C MET A 78 25.43 -0.48 -12.25
N GLU A 79 25.99 -1.35 -13.08
CA GLU A 79 25.36 -2.63 -13.41
C GLU A 79 25.16 -3.50 -12.16
N THR A 80 26.16 -3.56 -11.27
CA THR A 80 26.03 -4.27 -9.99
C THR A 80 24.96 -3.65 -9.09
N PHE A 81 24.88 -2.32 -9.04
CA PHE A 81 23.88 -1.60 -8.25
C PHE A 81 22.47 -1.86 -8.77
N VAL A 82 22.25 -1.73 -10.09
CA VAL A 82 20.95 -2.00 -10.70
C VAL A 82 20.56 -3.46 -10.56
N GLN A 83 21.51 -4.38 -10.69
CA GLN A 83 21.24 -5.80 -10.49
C GLN A 83 20.84 -6.11 -9.03
N LYS A 84 21.46 -5.45 -8.04
CA LYS A 84 21.03 -5.55 -6.64
C LYS A 84 19.63 -5.00 -6.44
N LEU A 85 19.33 -3.85 -7.03
CA LEU A 85 18.03 -3.20 -6.96
C LEU A 85 16.93 -4.08 -7.57
N LYS A 86 17.20 -4.66 -8.74
CA LYS A 86 16.33 -5.65 -9.39
C LYS A 86 16.10 -6.87 -8.49
N THR A 87 17.18 -7.40 -7.91
CA THR A 87 17.12 -8.58 -7.03
C THR A 87 16.23 -8.28 -5.82
N ALA A 88 16.47 -7.17 -5.12
CA ALA A 88 15.66 -6.72 -3.99
C ALA A 88 14.18 -6.52 -4.38
N PHE A 89 13.92 -5.96 -5.57
CA PHE A 89 12.56 -5.81 -6.07
C PHE A 89 11.88 -7.17 -6.29
N THR A 90 12.54 -8.11 -6.97
CA THR A 90 11.98 -9.43 -7.30
C THR A 90 11.84 -10.35 -6.09
N GLU A 91 12.72 -10.23 -5.11
CA GLU A 91 12.66 -10.99 -3.85
C GLU A 91 11.62 -10.40 -2.88
N GLY A 92 11.09 -9.21 -3.18
CA GLY A 92 10.16 -8.51 -2.30
C GLY A 92 10.83 -7.91 -1.07
N ASP A 93 12.13 -7.63 -1.12
CA ASP A 93 12.85 -6.89 -0.07
C ASP A 93 12.53 -5.38 -0.16
N MET A 94 11.26 -5.06 0.09
CA MET A 94 10.70 -3.73 -0.03
C MET A 94 9.68 -3.45 1.07
N PHE A 95 9.61 -2.18 1.47
CA PHE A 95 8.74 -1.73 2.56
C PHE A 95 8.23 -0.30 2.29
N ILE A 96 6.94 -0.07 2.49
CA ILE A 96 6.34 1.27 2.53
C ILE A 96 6.60 1.92 3.90
N GLY A 97 7.46 2.93 3.92
CA GLY A 97 7.73 3.79 5.07
C GLY A 97 6.77 4.96 5.19
N ASN A 98 6.70 5.53 6.40
CA ASN A 98 5.90 6.71 6.73
C ASN A 98 4.41 6.62 6.35
N TRP A 99 3.87 5.39 6.33
CA TRP A 99 2.47 5.16 5.95
C TRP A 99 1.50 5.99 6.81
N ASN A 100 0.59 6.70 6.14
CA ASN A 100 -0.45 7.48 6.80
C ASN A 100 -1.78 7.38 6.02
N PRO A 101 -2.90 7.09 6.71
CA PRO A 101 -4.21 6.98 6.06
C PRO A 101 -4.77 8.31 5.51
N SER A 102 -4.20 9.46 5.88
CA SER A 102 -4.60 10.77 5.39
C SER A 102 -4.28 10.96 3.91
N LYS A 103 -5.19 11.61 3.17
CA LYS A 103 -4.94 12.05 1.78
C LYS A 103 -3.83 13.11 1.76
N GLY A 104 -2.97 13.05 0.75
CA GLY A 104 -1.80 13.90 0.57
C GLY A 104 -0.59 13.52 1.44
N ALA A 105 -0.62 12.36 2.10
CA ALA A 105 0.53 11.93 2.90
C ALA A 105 1.71 11.56 2.00
N GLU A 106 2.87 12.17 2.28
CA GLU A 106 4.14 11.78 1.69
C GLU A 106 4.60 10.49 2.37
N ILE A 107 4.65 9.42 1.57
CA ILE A 107 5.14 8.11 1.99
C ILE A 107 6.44 7.83 1.23
N ASN A 108 7.16 6.78 1.60
CA ASN A 108 8.37 6.41 0.89
C ASN A 108 8.44 4.91 0.64
N LEU A 109 8.97 4.50 -0.50
CA LEU A 109 9.30 3.11 -0.78
C LEU A 109 10.75 2.87 -0.37
N ALA A 110 10.96 2.01 0.62
CA ALA A 110 12.27 1.50 0.99
C ALA A 110 12.55 0.19 0.23
N ILE A 111 13.73 0.07 -0.39
CA ILE A 111 14.17 -1.11 -1.14
C ILE A 111 15.52 -1.58 -0.58
N GLY A 112 15.73 -2.89 -0.49
CA GLY A 112 16.94 -3.46 0.10
C GLY A 112 16.93 -3.29 1.62
N THR A 113 15.81 -3.60 2.28
CA THR A 113 15.69 -3.44 3.74
C THR A 113 16.56 -4.41 4.53
N THR A 114 17.02 -5.49 3.89
CA THR A 114 18.01 -6.42 4.45
C THR A 114 19.44 -5.89 4.39
N ASP A 115 19.71 -4.89 3.55
CA ASP A 115 21.02 -4.27 3.42
C ASP A 115 21.30 -3.27 4.55
N LYS A 116 22.59 -2.99 4.78
CA LYS A 116 23.04 -2.02 5.79
C LYS A 116 22.50 -0.60 5.55
N LYS A 117 22.17 -0.27 4.31
CA LYS A 117 21.67 1.04 3.90
C LYS A 117 20.51 0.86 2.92
N PRO A 118 19.27 0.76 3.43
CA PRO A 118 18.09 0.70 2.60
C PRO A 118 18.01 1.94 1.73
N LEU A 119 17.63 1.75 0.48
CA LEU A 119 17.40 2.84 -0.45
C LEU A 119 15.96 3.33 -0.29
N SER A 120 15.74 4.64 -0.37
CA SER A 120 14.40 5.22 -0.17
C SER A 120 14.00 6.13 -1.32
N ILE A 121 12.82 5.88 -1.88
CA ILE A 121 12.20 6.70 -2.92
C ILE A 121 11.01 7.43 -2.28
N SER A 122 11.00 8.76 -2.33
CA SER A 122 9.82 9.54 -1.89
C SER A 122 8.68 9.36 -2.89
N LEU A 123 7.47 9.19 -2.37
CA LEU A 123 6.27 8.92 -3.14
C LEU A 123 5.23 10.04 -2.92
N THR A 124 4.75 10.59 -4.03
CA THR A 124 3.69 11.61 -4.04
C THR A 124 2.36 10.96 -4.43
N GLU A 125 1.29 11.26 -3.69
CA GLU A 125 -0.04 10.73 -3.99
C GLU A 125 -0.61 11.33 -5.29
N LEU A 126 -1.14 10.46 -6.15
CA LEU A 126 -1.84 10.86 -7.38
C LEU A 126 -3.27 11.31 -7.06
N SER A 127 -3.80 12.22 -7.89
CA SER A 127 -5.22 12.55 -7.84
C SER A 127 -6.07 11.32 -8.18
N SER A 128 -7.33 11.27 -7.72
CA SER A 128 -8.23 10.16 -8.05
C SER A 128 -8.44 9.99 -9.56
N GLN A 129 -8.39 11.09 -10.33
CA GLN A 129 -8.51 11.08 -11.78
C GLN A 129 -7.27 10.44 -12.42
N ASP A 130 -6.07 10.89 -12.05
CA ASP A 130 -4.82 10.38 -12.61
C ASP A 130 -4.59 8.92 -12.20
N ALA A 131 -4.93 8.58 -10.96
CA ALA A 131 -4.89 7.22 -10.46
C ALA A 131 -5.80 6.27 -11.26
N ALA A 132 -7.02 6.70 -11.59
CA ALA A 132 -7.96 5.91 -12.38
C ALA A 132 -7.49 5.76 -13.84
N ALA A 133 -6.96 6.82 -14.43
CA ALA A 133 -6.37 6.79 -15.78
C ALA A 133 -5.17 5.83 -15.83
N PHE A 134 -4.26 5.94 -14.87
CA PHE A 134 -3.09 5.07 -14.75
C PHE A 134 -3.48 3.61 -14.53
N ALA A 135 -4.41 3.33 -13.60
CA ALA A 135 -4.87 1.97 -13.36
C ALA A 135 -5.52 1.34 -14.60
N SER A 136 -6.27 2.12 -15.39
CA SER A 136 -6.88 1.66 -16.63
C SER A 136 -5.83 1.32 -17.70
N ASP A 137 -4.79 2.14 -17.82
CA ASP A 137 -3.66 1.89 -18.72
C ASP A 137 -2.88 0.63 -18.32
N VAL A 138 -2.57 0.46 -17.03
CA VAL A 138 -1.92 -0.75 -16.51
C VAL A 138 -2.76 -1.99 -16.80
N LEU A 139 -4.07 -1.95 -16.55
CA LEU A 139 -4.97 -3.06 -16.85
C LEU A 139 -5.00 -3.38 -18.34
N PHE A 140 -4.98 -2.37 -19.21
CA PHE A 140 -4.89 -2.56 -20.65
C PHE A 140 -3.58 -3.25 -21.05
N ARG A 141 -2.44 -2.81 -20.52
CA ARG A 141 -1.12 -3.45 -20.76
C ARG A 141 -1.10 -4.90 -20.31
N ILE A 142 -1.60 -5.20 -19.12
CA ILE A 142 -1.72 -6.57 -18.61
C ILE A 142 -2.65 -7.40 -19.50
N ALA A 143 -3.78 -6.86 -19.93
CA ALA A 143 -4.71 -7.56 -20.82
C ALA A 143 -4.09 -7.86 -22.19
N LEU A 144 -3.29 -6.93 -22.74
CA LEU A 144 -2.56 -7.13 -23.98
C LEU A 144 -1.51 -8.25 -23.86
N GLN A 145 -0.80 -8.31 -22.73
CA GLN A 145 0.10 -9.41 -22.42
C GLN A 145 -0.68 -10.74 -22.28
N ALA A 146 -1.78 -10.74 -21.54
CA ALA A 146 -2.62 -11.92 -21.37
C ALA A 146 -3.19 -12.44 -22.70
N GLN A 147 -3.49 -11.57 -23.67
CA GLN A 147 -3.95 -11.98 -25.00
C GLN A 147 -2.92 -12.86 -25.72
N LYS A 148 -1.61 -12.57 -25.57
CA LYS A 148 -0.53 -13.43 -26.10
C LYS A 148 -0.52 -14.82 -25.47
N HIS A 149 -1.08 -14.95 -24.27
CA HIS A 149 -1.23 -16.20 -23.52
C HIS A 149 -2.65 -16.79 -23.64
N GLY A 150 -3.41 -16.44 -24.68
CA GLY A 150 -4.77 -16.96 -24.87
C GLY A 150 -5.78 -16.43 -23.85
N CYS A 151 -5.59 -15.20 -23.40
CA CYS A 151 -6.37 -14.53 -22.35
C CYS A 151 -6.29 -15.22 -20.97
N GLN A 152 -5.22 -15.98 -20.73
CA GLN A 152 -4.92 -16.60 -19.44
C GLN A 152 -3.71 -15.91 -18.80
N LEU A 153 -3.83 -15.51 -17.53
CA LEU A 153 -2.70 -14.93 -16.78
C LEU A 153 -1.60 -15.97 -16.51
N GLN A 154 -1.97 -17.24 -16.44
CA GLN A 154 -1.05 -18.37 -16.36
C GLN A 154 -1.53 -19.41 -17.38
N PRO A 155 -0.91 -19.52 -18.57
CA PRO A 155 -1.26 -20.57 -19.51
C PRO A 155 -0.94 -21.92 -18.84
N SER A 156 -1.95 -22.79 -18.75
CA SER A 156 -1.75 -24.14 -18.22
C SER A 156 -0.63 -24.84 -19.00
N THR A 157 0.46 -25.22 -18.33
CA THR A 157 1.54 -26.03 -18.91
C THR A 157 1.13 -27.47 -19.18
N LEU A 158 -0.02 -27.90 -18.66
CA LEU A 158 -0.58 -29.19 -19.00
C LEU A 158 -1.12 -29.12 -20.43
N PRO A 159 -0.65 -29.99 -21.34
CA PRO A 159 -1.25 -30.09 -22.67
C PRO A 159 -2.73 -30.36 -22.48
N ALA A 160 -3.56 -29.49 -23.06
CA ALA A 160 -4.99 -29.72 -23.13
C ALA A 160 -5.18 -31.15 -23.65
N PRO A 161 -5.93 -32.02 -22.95
CA PRO A 161 -6.19 -33.35 -23.46
C PRO A 161 -6.74 -33.19 -24.88
N PRO A 162 -6.27 -34.01 -25.84
CA PRO A 162 -6.70 -33.88 -27.23
C PRO A 162 -8.22 -33.86 -27.23
N VAL A 163 -8.80 -32.80 -27.80
CA VAL A 163 -10.23 -32.73 -28.07
C VAL A 163 -10.50 -33.93 -28.97
N LEU A 164 -11.04 -35.00 -28.39
CA LEU A 164 -11.47 -36.14 -29.15
C LEU A 164 -12.45 -35.62 -30.20
N PRO A 165 -12.33 -36.04 -31.47
CA PRO A 165 -13.23 -35.62 -32.52
C PRO A 165 -14.66 -35.85 -32.04
N ASP A 166 -15.46 -34.79 -32.16
CA ASP A 166 -16.87 -34.72 -31.79
C ASP A 166 -17.57 -35.98 -32.31
N MET A 167 -17.84 -36.93 -31.40
CA MET A 167 -18.66 -38.07 -31.76
C MET A 167 -20.02 -37.49 -32.17
N PRO A 168 -20.55 -37.85 -33.35
CA PRO A 168 -21.82 -37.30 -33.80
C PRO A 168 -22.88 -37.58 -32.74
N ARG A 169 -23.35 -36.51 -32.09
CA ARG A 169 -24.50 -36.55 -31.18
C ARG A 169 -25.66 -37.15 -31.95
N GLN A 170 -25.98 -38.40 -31.66
CA GLN A 170 -27.22 -39.02 -32.12
C GLN A 170 -28.40 -38.12 -31.69
N PRO A 171 -29.26 -37.68 -32.62
CA PRO A 171 -30.48 -36.98 -32.26
C PRO A 171 -31.38 -37.97 -31.52
N ARG A 172 -31.49 -37.80 -30.20
CA ARG A 172 -32.55 -38.43 -29.41
C ARG A 172 -33.88 -37.78 -29.81
N SER A 173 -34.60 -38.43 -30.71
CA SER A 173 -36.01 -38.18 -30.94
C SER A 173 -36.78 -38.39 -29.63
N ARG A 174 -37.20 -37.30 -29.00
CA ARG A 174 -38.30 -37.30 -28.03
C ARG A 174 -39.44 -36.47 -28.59
N THR A 175 -40.35 -37.16 -29.26
CA THR A 175 -41.71 -36.70 -29.51
C THR A 175 -42.49 -36.82 -28.20
N THR A 176 -43.06 -35.71 -27.72
CA THR A 176 -44.46 -35.59 -27.23
C THR A 176 -44.72 -34.18 -26.70
N THR A 177 -45.41 -33.39 -27.54
CA THR A 177 -46.59 -32.57 -27.22
C THR A 177 -46.87 -32.21 -25.75
N VAL A 178 -46.83 -30.90 -25.42
CA VAL A 178 -47.85 -30.08 -24.69
C VAL A 178 -47.42 -28.60 -24.86
N LYS A 179 -48.08 -27.81 -25.71
CA LYS A 179 -49.18 -26.84 -25.46
C LYS A 179 -48.75 -25.54 -24.75
N ASP A 180 -49.07 -24.44 -25.44
CA ASP A 180 -49.04 -23.02 -25.09
C ASP A 180 -48.98 -22.65 -23.60
N SER A 181 -48.10 -21.71 -23.28
CA SER A 181 -48.49 -20.48 -22.56
C SER A 181 -47.37 -19.43 -22.61
N SER A 182 -47.70 -18.31 -23.25
CA SER A 182 -47.01 -17.04 -23.12
C SER A 182 -47.05 -16.56 -21.67
N SER A 183 -45.88 -16.28 -21.08
CA SER A 183 -45.80 -15.37 -19.93
C SER A 183 -44.50 -14.59 -19.94
N THR A 184 -44.66 -13.30 -20.23
CA THR A 184 -43.76 -12.19 -19.98
C THR A 184 -43.25 -12.24 -18.53
N SER A 185 -41.94 -12.37 -18.34
CA SER A 185 -41.29 -12.13 -17.04
C SER A 185 -40.62 -10.75 -17.06
N THR A 186 -41.33 -9.82 -16.43
CA THR A 186 -40.89 -8.48 -16.09
C THR A 186 -39.79 -8.55 -15.03
N SER A 187 -38.82 -7.67 -15.18
CA SER A 187 -37.68 -7.44 -14.31
C SER A 187 -38.07 -7.16 -12.84
N THR A 188 -37.31 -7.81 -11.98
CA THR A 188 -37.20 -7.68 -10.53
C THR A 188 -36.95 -6.23 -10.08
N SER A 189 -37.84 -5.70 -9.24
CA SER A 189 -37.54 -4.56 -8.35
C SER A 189 -37.83 -4.97 -6.90
N SER A 190 -36.82 -5.51 -6.23
CA SER A 190 -36.85 -5.76 -4.79
C SER A 190 -36.60 -4.44 -4.04
N LYS A 191 -37.70 -3.73 -3.73
CA LYS A 191 -37.69 -2.77 -2.62
C LYS A 191 -37.61 -3.55 -1.32
N SER A 192 -36.44 -3.57 -0.69
CA SER A 192 -36.27 -4.02 0.68
C SER A 192 -37.02 -3.05 1.60
N ALA A 193 -38.16 -3.48 2.13
CA ALA A 193 -38.79 -2.85 3.27
C ALA A 193 -37.82 -2.97 4.46
N GLN A 194 -37.25 -1.86 4.90
CA GLN A 194 -36.53 -1.80 6.17
C GLN A 194 -37.55 -1.86 7.30
N ASP A 195 -37.33 -2.79 8.21
CA ASP A 195 -38.12 -3.02 9.41
C ASP A 195 -38.17 -1.73 10.27
N PRO A 196 -39.35 -1.20 10.66
CA PRO A 196 -39.46 0.03 11.44
C PRO A 196 -38.71 0.00 12.78
N GLU A 197 -38.36 -1.17 13.29
CA GLU A 197 -37.56 -1.33 14.50
C GLU A 197 -36.08 -0.94 14.27
N THR A 198 -35.53 -1.27 13.11
CA THR A 198 -34.14 -0.94 12.75
C THR A 198 -33.90 0.56 12.55
N LEU A 199 -34.93 1.32 12.14
CA LEU A 199 -34.82 2.78 12.00
C LEU A 199 -34.74 3.50 13.35
N LYS A 200 -35.43 2.98 14.37
CA LYS A 200 -35.39 3.54 15.73
C LYS A 200 -34.04 3.30 16.39
N GLU A 201 -33.45 2.11 16.20
CA GLU A 201 -32.13 1.79 16.74
C GLU A 201 -31.02 2.65 16.10
N ILE A 202 -31.11 2.94 14.79
CA ILE A 202 -30.16 3.83 14.11
C ILE A 202 -30.26 5.27 14.62
N GLU A 203 -31.45 5.76 14.92
CA GLU A 203 -31.66 7.11 15.45
C GLU A 203 -31.13 7.24 16.88
N GLU A 204 -31.35 6.24 17.73
CA GLU A 204 -30.83 6.21 19.09
C GLU A 204 -29.29 6.16 19.12
N LEU A 205 -28.67 5.30 18.31
CA LEU A 205 -27.22 5.21 18.20
C LEU A 205 -26.58 6.52 17.69
N ARG A 206 -27.27 7.25 16.80
CA ARG A 206 -26.82 8.57 16.34
C ARG A 206 -26.91 9.63 17.43
N SER A 207 -27.92 9.59 18.28
CA SER A 207 -28.07 10.49 19.42
C SER A 207 -26.95 10.30 20.44
N GLN A 208 -26.63 9.04 20.78
CA GLN A 208 -25.55 8.72 21.73
C GLN A 208 -24.16 9.16 21.22
N LEU A 209 -23.89 9.05 19.92
CA LEU A 209 -22.64 9.55 19.33
C LEU A 209 -22.52 11.07 19.38
N ALA A 210 -23.63 11.79 19.16
CA ALA A 210 -23.62 13.25 19.25
C ALA A 210 -23.34 13.74 20.68
N GLU A 211 -23.87 13.05 21.69
CA GLU A 211 -23.67 13.38 23.11
C GLU A 211 -22.23 13.13 23.56
N ALA A 212 -21.62 11.99 23.18
CA ALA A 212 -20.23 11.68 23.48
C ALA A 212 -19.22 12.67 22.84
N HIS A 213 -19.57 13.23 21.67
CA HIS A 213 -18.75 14.26 21.02
C HIS A 213 -18.90 15.65 21.67
N ALA A 214 -20.02 15.94 22.33
CA ALA A 214 -20.22 17.20 23.04
C ALA A 214 -19.48 17.24 24.40
N GLU A 215 -19.23 16.10 25.03
CA GLU A 215 -18.49 16.02 26.30
C GLU A 215 -16.98 16.17 26.14
N THR A 216 -16.42 15.85 24.97
CA THR A 216 -14.96 15.93 24.72
C THR A 216 -14.45 17.33 24.35
N THR A 217 -15.33 18.34 24.25
CA THR A 217 -14.97 19.73 23.85
C THR A 217 -14.97 20.77 24.98
N LYS A 218 -15.09 20.39 26.25
CA LYS A 218 -15.06 21.33 27.39
C LYS A 218 -13.96 21.04 28.41
N SER A 219 -12.78 21.65 28.23
CA SER A 219 -11.84 22.06 29.32
C SER A 219 -10.70 22.93 28.73
N PRO A 220 -10.00 23.81 29.50
CA PRO A 220 -10.19 25.26 29.36
C PRO A 220 -8.95 26.07 28.91
N LYS A 221 -9.22 27.25 28.35
CA LYS A 221 -8.28 28.37 28.16
C LYS A 221 -7.95 29.07 29.49
N SER A 222 -6.67 29.19 29.83
CA SER A 222 -6.04 30.33 30.56
C SER A 222 -4.56 30.01 30.80
N LYS A 223 -3.57 30.89 30.84
CA LYS A 223 -3.35 32.33 30.60
C LYS A 223 -1.82 32.49 30.72
N ALA A 224 -1.16 33.17 29.77
CA ALA A 224 0.06 33.93 30.08
C ALA A 224 -0.37 35.22 30.83
N PRO A 225 0.47 35.98 31.59
CA PRO A 225 1.78 36.47 31.16
C PRO A 225 2.84 36.75 32.26
N SER A 226 3.94 37.36 31.83
CA SER A 226 4.86 38.31 32.53
C SER A 226 6.28 37.84 32.87
N ASN A 227 7.22 38.40 32.11
CA ASN A 227 8.60 38.72 32.49
C ASN A 227 8.57 39.92 33.46
N PRO A 228 9.55 40.13 34.38
CA PRO A 228 10.80 40.79 33.94
C PRO A 228 12.09 40.55 34.79
N LEU A 229 13.20 41.02 34.20
CA LEU A 229 14.47 41.51 34.80
C LEU A 229 15.60 40.53 35.21
N GLN A 230 16.67 40.61 34.40
CA GLN A 230 18.10 40.82 34.75
C GLN A 230 18.80 39.83 35.71
N LEU A 231 19.89 39.19 35.24
CA LEU A 231 21.27 39.61 35.57
C LEU A 231 22.35 38.74 34.85
N ARG A 232 23.33 39.46 34.28
CA ARG A 232 24.78 39.18 34.24
C ARG A 232 25.41 38.07 33.36
N MET A 233 26.38 38.56 32.60
CA MET A 233 27.47 37.86 31.91
C MET A 233 28.37 37.04 32.84
N THR A 234 29.00 35.97 32.34
CA THR A 234 30.48 35.82 32.20
C THR A 234 30.90 34.48 31.58
N ARG A 235 31.60 34.58 30.45
CA ARG A 235 32.83 33.88 30.00
C ARG A 235 33.37 32.67 30.82
N GLY A 236 33.52 31.53 30.12
CA GLY A 236 34.78 30.75 30.03
C GLY A 236 35.13 29.67 31.08
N LEU A 237 35.62 28.54 30.54
CA LEU A 237 36.51 27.50 31.11
C LEU A 237 35.92 26.13 31.54
N ALA A 238 36.41 25.11 30.82
CA ALA A 238 36.96 23.82 31.26
C ALA A 238 36.11 22.75 32.00
N ALA A 239 36.02 21.59 31.33
CA ALA A 239 36.14 20.20 31.81
C ALA A 239 35.86 19.84 33.29
N ALA A 240 34.96 18.84 33.50
CA ALA A 240 35.31 17.51 34.01
C ALA A 240 34.10 16.61 34.39
N SER A 241 34.24 15.34 34.01
CA SER A 241 33.81 14.11 34.72
C SER A 241 32.35 13.60 34.67
N HIS A 242 32.29 12.30 34.36
CA HIS A 242 31.19 11.34 34.42
C HIS A 242 30.61 11.16 35.83
N VAL A 243 29.29 10.98 35.94
CA VAL A 243 28.68 10.07 36.92
C VAL A 243 27.49 9.35 36.29
N LYS A 244 27.57 8.00 36.25
CA LYS A 244 26.46 7.09 35.99
C LYS A 244 25.61 7.03 37.26
N GLY A 245 24.32 7.31 37.15
CA GLY A 245 23.36 7.16 38.26
C GLY A 245 22.01 6.74 37.70
N ALA A 246 21.60 5.53 38.07
CA ALA A 246 20.37 4.88 37.64
C ALA A 246 19.13 5.68 38.08
N SER A 247 18.32 6.14 37.12
CA SER A 247 16.96 6.62 37.40
C SER A 247 15.98 5.45 37.25
N LEU A 248 15.94 4.60 38.27
CA LEU A 248 14.87 3.64 38.52
C LEU A 248 13.87 4.26 39.49
N ALA A 249 13.04 5.18 39.01
CA ALA A 249 11.89 5.68 39.77
C ALA A 249 10.86 6.28 38.82
N ASN A 250 10.17 5.43 38.06
CA ASN A 250 8.93 5.82 37.38
C ASN A 250 7.75 5.24 38.18
N PRO A 251 7.08 6.02 39.06
CA PRO A 251 6.13 5.50 40.05
C PRO A 251 4.73 5.17 39.49
N ASN A 252 4.48 5.37 38.19
CA ASN A 252 3.14 5.28 37.61
C ASN A 252 2.85 3.96 36.87
N LYS A 253 3.43 2.84 37.31
CA LYS A 253 3.00 1.50 36.85
C LYS A 253 2.03 0.88 37.85
N ARG A 254 0.72 1.11 37.60
CA ARG A 254 -0.38 0.39 38.24
C ARG A 254 -0.27 -1.11 37.94
N VAL A 255 0.07 -1.90 38.95
CA VAL A 255 0.05 -3.37 38.92
C VAL A 255 -1.41 -3.84 38.84
N ARG A 256 -1.75 -4.59 37.79
CA ARG A 256 -3.06 -5.25 37.67
C ARG A 256 -3.00 -6.55 38.48
N LYS A 257 -3.84 -6.65 39.51
CA LYS A 257 -4.05 -7.89 40.28
C LYS A 257 -4.74 -8.93 39.39
N ILE A 258 -4.07 -10.05 39.18
CA ILE A 258 -4.66 -11.25 38.57
C ILE A 258 -5.45 -11.93 39.69
N LYS A 259 -6.75 -12.15 39.50
CA LYS A 259 -7.55 -13.06 40.33
C LYS A 259 -7.44 -14.45 39.70
N GLU A 260 -7.15 -15.42 40.55
CA GLU A 260 -7.14 -16.84 40.24
C GLU A 260 -8.58 -17.28 39.95
N ILE A 261 -8.77 -17.98 38.82
CA ILE A 261 -10.05 -18.56 38.42
C ILE A 261 -9.98 -20.02 38.88
N GLU A 262 -10.83 -20.37 39.84
CA GLU A 262 -11.13 -21.76 40.19
C GLU A 262 -12.12 -22.29 39.15
N PHE A 263 -11.80 -23.44 38.56
CA PHE A 263 -12.71 -24.21 37.72
C PHE A 263 -13.23 -25.35 38.59
N GLU A 264 -14.55 -25.39 38.83
CA GLU A 264 -15.23 -26.59 39.31
C GLU A 264 -15.37 -27.56 38.13
N ASP A 265 -14.76 -28.74 38.27
CA ASP A 265 -14.99 -29.89 37.39
C ASP A 265 -16.33 -30.54 37.80
N GLU A 266 -17.31 -30.57 36.89
CA GLU A 266 -18.60 -31.25 37.07
C GLU A 266 -18.58 -32.58 36.29
N ASP A 267 -18.85 -33.67 37.01
CA ASP A 267 -18.91 -35.08 36.58
C ASP A 267 -20.00 -35.39 35.54
#